data_AF-A0A429QW80-F1
#
_entry.id   AF-A0A429QW80-F1
#
_cell.length_a   1.000
_cell.length_b   1.000
_cell.length_c   1.000
_cell.angle_alpha   90.00
_cell.angle_beta   90.00
_cell.angle_gamma   90.00
#
_symmetry.space_group_name_H-M   'P 1'
#
loop_
_entity.id
_entity.type
_entity.pdbx_description
1 polymer ?
#
loop_
_entity_poly.entity_id
_entity_poly.type
_entity_poly.pdbx_seq_one_letter_code
_entity_poly.pdbx_strand_id
1 'polypeptide(L)'
;MKIADERFWERVDTAGPLPLIRGAAGECWLWTGGADSYGYGRFWDGSKQVISHRWAYQRMNGPIPHGLVLDHLCRVHRCVRPDHLEPVTQGENVRRGLTGQKNAQKTACPRGHAYTEQNTRRRNGRRECRACIKMRGQQRWAA
;
A
#
# COMPACT_ATOMS: atom_id res chain seq x y z
N MET A 1 -24.68 24.90 -4.84
CA MET A 1 -23.52 24.30 -4.14
C MET A 1 -23.20 22.99 -4.84
N LYS A 2 -21.97 22.80 -5.35
CA LYS A 2 -21.62 21.54 -6.05
C LYS A 2 -21.68 20.35 -5.11
N ILE A 3 -22.27 19.24 -5.54
CA ILE A 3 -22.30 17.98 -4.79
C ILE A 3 -20.93 17.28 -4.86
N ALA A 4 -20.67 16.34 -3.95
CA ALA A 4 -19.35 15.72 -3.80
C ALA A 4 -18.84 15.08 -5.10
N ASP A 5 -19.71 14.40 -5.85
CA ASP A 5 -19.38 13.75 -7.12
C ASP A 5 -18.88 14.77 -8.17
N GLU A 6 -19.53 15.94 -8.29
CA GLU A 6 -19.10 17.00 -9.20
C GLU A 6 -17.71 17.52 -8.84
N ARG A 7 -17.49 17.81 -7.53
CA ARG A 7 -16.19 18.30 -7.04
C ARG A 7 -15.06 17.30 -7.26
N PHE A 8 -15.39 16.01 -7.22
CA PHE A 8 -14.47 14.93 -7.50
C PHE A 8 -14.10 14.93 -8.98
N TRP A 9 -15.08 14.79 -9.87
CA TRP A 9 -14.84 14.67 -11.32
C TRP A 9 -14.17 15.90 -11.94
N GLU A 10 -14.40 17.10 -11.40
CA GLU A 10 -13.67 18.32 -11.80
C GLU A 10 -12.15 18.28 -11.57
N ARG A 11 -11.70 17.35 -10.74
CA ARG A 11 -10.29 17.18 -10.36
C ARG A 11 -9.70 15.86 -10.84
N VAL A 12 -10.36 15.22 -11.80
CA VAL A 12 -9.89 13.97 -12.39
C VAL A 12 -9.54 14.23 -13.85
N ASP A 13 -8.27 14.08 -14.17
CA ASP A 13 -7.78 13.99 -15.55
C ASP A 13 -7.76 12.52 -15.97
N THR A 14 -8.64 12.15 -16.92
CA THR A 14 -8.76 10.76 -17.38
C THR A 14 -7.71 10.38 -18.42
N ALA A 15 -6.97 11.34 -18.99
CA ALA A 15 -5.93 11.14 -20.00
C ALA A 15 -4.53 11.01 -19.37
N GLY A 16 -4.45 10.32 -18.22
CA GLY A 16 -3.20 10.08 -17.53
C GLY A 16 -2.32 9.02 -18.22
N PRO A 17 -1.14 8.73 -17.65
CA PRO A 17 -0.22 7.76 -18.24
C PRO A 17 -0.81 6.34 -18.24
N LEU A 18 -0.45 5.56 -19.26
CA LEU A 18 -0.75 4.13 -19.35
C LEU A 18 0.25 3.32 -18.48
N PRO A 19 -0.17 2.72 -17.36
CA PRO A 19 0.70 1.88 -16.56
C PRO A 19 0.81 0.48 -17.20
N LEU A 20 2.03 0.02 -17.46
CA LEU A 20 2.27 -1.31 -18.05
C LEU A 20 2.59 -2.38 -16.99
N ILE A 21 2.03 -2.24 -15.79
CA ILE A 21 2.37 -3.08 -14.64
C ILE A 21 1.14 -3.70 -13.98
N ARG A 22 1.29 -4.96 -13.54
CA ARG A 22 0.40 -5.68 -12.60
C ARG A 22 -1.10 -5.65 -12.96
N GLY A 23 -1.43 -5.76 -14.24
CA GLY A 23 -2.83 -5.87 -14.68
C GLY A 23 -3.61 -4.55 -14.60
N ALA A 24 -2.95 -3.41 -14.38
CA ALA A 24 -3.59 -2.09 -14.46
C ALA A 24 -3.89 -1.73 -15.92
N ALA A 25 -5.01 -2.21 -16.45
CA ALA A 25 -5.38 -1.99 -17.85
C ALA A 25 -5.83 -0.54 -18.10
N GLY A 26 -5.40 0.03 -19.23
CA GLY A 26 -5.78 1.38 -19.68
C GLY A 26 -5.18 2.52 -18.87
N GLU A 27 -5.44 3.75 -19.30
CA GLU A 27 -4.85 4.98 -18.74
C GLU A 27 -5.22 5.22 -17.27
N CYS A 28 -4.29 5.81 -16.51
CA CYS A 28 -4.56 6.29 -15.16
C CYS A 28 -5.54 7.46 -15.21
N TRP A 29 -6.43 7.54 -14.22
CA TRP A 29 -7.22 8.74 -13.96
C TRP A 29 -6.54 9.52 -12.84
N LEU A 30 -5.88 10.64 -13.17
CA LEU A 30 -5.06 11.38 -12.23
C LEU A 30 -5.85 12.41 -11.45
N TRP A 31 -5.70 12.37 -10.13
CA TRP A 31 -6.16 13.42 -9.24
C TRP A 31 -5.30 14.68 -9.36
N THR A 32 -5.90 15.76 -9.82
CA THR A 32 -5.25 17.07 -10.03
C THR A 32 -5.42 18.03 -8.84
N GLY A 33 -6.20 17.64 -7.83
CA GLY A 33 -6.37 18.43 -6.60
C GLY A 33 -5.23 18.31 -5.59
N GLY A 34 -5.48 18.85 -4.40
CA GLY A 34 -4.58 18.76 -3.26
C GLY A 34 -4.30 17.30 -2.85
N ALA A 35 -3.10 17.06 -2.31
CA ALA A 35 -2.66 15.76 -1.83
C ALA A 35 -1.90 15.90 -0.51
N ASP A 36 -1.76 14.82 0.25
CA ASP A 36 -0.92 14.80 1.44
C ASP A 36 0.58 14.63 1.09
N SER A 37 1.43 14.65 2.12
CA SER A 37 2.89 14.49 1.98
C SER A 37 3.33 13.15 1.40
N TYR A 38 2.44 12.15 1.37
CA TYR A 38 2.67 10.85 0.75
C TYR A 38 2.16 10.79 -0.71
N GLY A 39 1.57 11.88 -1.20
CA GLY A 39 1.06 12.00 -2.56
C GLY A 39 -0.36 11.47 -2.76
N TYR A 40 -1.08 11.11 -1.69
CA TYR A 40 -2.47 10.68 -1.82
C TYR A 40 -3.40 11.88 -1.97
N GLY A 41 -4.16 11.92 -3.06
CA GLY A 41 -5.11 12.98 -3.34
C GLY A 41 -6.22 13.05 -2.28
N ARG A 42 -6.62 14.26 -1.89
CA ARG A 42 -7.65 14.52 -0.89
C ARG A 42 -8.56 15.66 -1.32
N PHE A 43 -9.82 15.61 -0.88
CA PHE A 43 -10.78 16.71 -1.07
C PHE A 43 -11.86 16.73 0.02
N TRP A 44 -12.62 17.81 0.07
CA TRP A 44 -13.77 17.97 0.96
C TRP A 44 -15.05 17.49 0.28
N ASP A 45 -15.69 16.44 0.84
CA ASP A 45 -16.92 15.86 0.29
C ASP A 45 -18.20 16.66 0.65
N GLY A 46 -18.06 17.75 1.40
CA GLY A 46 -19.18 18.52 1.95
C GLY A 46 -19.33 18.36 3.45
N SER A 47 -18.80 17.28 4.02
CA SER A 47 -18.88 16.96 5.46
C SER A 47 -17.51 16.73 6.10
N LYS A 48 -16.56 16.13 5.36
CA LYS A 48 -15.23 15.80 5.85
C LYS A 48 -14.21 15.76 4.72
N GLN A 49 -12.94 15.76 5.10
CA GLN A 49 -11.85 15.50 4.18
C GLN A 49 -11.76 14.00 3.89
N VAL A 50 -11.81 13.61 2.62
CA VAL A 50 -11.74 12.22 2.15
C VAL A 50 -10.55 11.99 1.22
N ILE A 51 -10.14 10.73 1.09
CA ILE A 51 -9.08 10.30 0.18
C ILE A 51 -9.70 9.99 -1.19
N SER A 52 -9.20 10.66 -2.23
CA SER A 52 -9.73 10.64 -3.60
C SER A 52 -9.85 9.23 -4.20
N HIS A 53 -8.82 8.39 -4.13
CA HIS A 53 -8.88 7.05 -4.71
C HIS A 53 -9.85 6.12 -3.96
N ARG A 54 -10.00 6.29 -2.63
CA ARG A 54 -10.99 5.55 -1.84
C ARG A 54 -12.41 5.99 -2.18
N TRP A 55 -12.62 7.30 -2.36
CA TRP A 55 -13.89 7.85 -2.83
C TRP A 55 -14.30 7.22 -4.17
N ALA A 56 -13.40 7.26 -5.16
CA ALA A 56 -13.63 6.70 -6.48
C ALA A 56 -13.99 5.21 -6.43
N TYR A 57 -13.18 4.42 -5.72
CA TYR A 57 -13.43 3.00 -5.52
C TYR A 57 -14.80 2.75 -4.88
N GLN A 58 -15.10 3.45 -3.79
CA GLN A 58 -16.34 3.23 -3.06
C GLN A 58 -17.58 3.61 -3.86
N ARG A 59 -17.49 4.62 -4.73
CA ARG A 59 -18.59 5.06 -5.58
C ARG A 59 -18.90 4.08 -6.71
N MET A 60 -17.89 3.37 -7.21
CA MET A 60 -17.98 2.51 -8.39
C MET A 60 -18.08 1.01 -8.04
N ASN A 61 -17.44 0.59 -6.95
CA ASN A 61 -17.30 -0.82 -6.57
C ASN A 61 -17.96 -1.13 -5.21
N GLY A 62 -18.44 -0.11 -4.49
CA GLY A 62 -19.03 -0.27 -3.17
C GLY A 62 -18.00 -0.25 -2.02
N PRO A 63 -18.42 -0.58 -0.79
CA PRO A 63 -17.58 -0.40 0.39
C PRO A 63 -16.28 -1.22 0.31
N ILE A 64 -15.18 -0.63 0.79
CA ILE A 64 -13.92 -1.34 0.95
C ILE A 64 -14.13 -2.38 2.07
N PRO A 65 -13.90 -3.68 1.82
CA PRO A 65 -14.13 -4.71 2.84
C PRO A 65 -13.33 -4.47 4.12
N HIS A 66 -13.91 -4.86 5.26
CA HIS A 66 -13.28 -4.68 6.55
C HIS A 66 -11.90 -5.38 6.61
N GLY A 67 -10.91 -4.69 7.18
CA GLY A 67 -9.54 -5.20 7.29
C GLY A 67 -8.70 -5.12 6.01
N LEU A 68 -9.26 -4.61 4.90
CA LEU A 68 -8.54 -4.42 3.64
C LEU A 68 -8.17 -2.95 3.39
N VAL A 69 -7.10 -2.79 2.61
CA VAL A 69 -6.61 -1.51 2.08
C VAL A 69 -6.54 -1.59 0.56
N LEU A 70 -6.56 -0.43 -0.12
CA LEU A 70 -6.45 -0.39 -1.57
C LEU A 70 -4.97 -0.32 -1.99
N ASP A 71 -4.54 -1.26 -2.83
CA ASP A 71 -3.22 -1.29 -3.48
C ASP A 71 -3.35 -0.71 -4.89
N HIS A 72 -2.53 0.29 -5.21
CA HIS A 72 -2.42 0.81 -6.58
C HIS A 72 -1.63 -0.18 -7.43
N LEU A 73 -2.32 -0.90 -8.31
CA LEU A 73 -1.72 -1.79 -9.29
C LEU A 73 -0.77 -1.02 -10.22
N CYS A 74 -1.17 0.21 -10.59
CA CYS A 74 -0.42 1.13 -11.43
C CYS A 74 0.77 1.83 -10.74
N ARG A 75 0.92 1.72 -9.41
CA ARG A 75 1.95 2.41 -8.61
C ARG A 75 1.94 3.94 -8.67
N VAL A 76 0.84 4.53 -9.12
CA VAL A 76 0.64 5.99 -9.13
C VAL A 76 -0.32 6.37 -8.00
N HIS A 77 0.19 6.95 -6.90
CA HIS A 77 -0.64 7.30 -5.72
C HIS A 77 -1.80 8.27 -6.02
N ARG A 78 -1.64 9.10 -7.06
CA ARG A 78 -2.67 10.03 -7.54
C ARG A 78 -3.69 9.39 -8.49
N CYS A 79 -3.51 8.14 -8.91
CA CYS A 79 -4.50 7.46 -9.72
C CYS A 79 -5.75 7.16 -8.89
N VAL A 80 -6.91 7.52 -9.42
CA VAL A 80 -8.24 7.29 -8.82
C VAL A 80 -9.09 6.32 -9.64
N ARG A 81 -8.53 5.74 -10.71
CA ARG A 81 -9.24 4.77 -11.55
C ARG A 81 -9.57 3.51 -10.72
N PRO A 82 -10.85 3.14 -10.54
CA PRO A 82 -11.23 2.01 -9.70
C PRO A 82 -10.59 0.69 -10.13
N ASP A 83 -10.50 0.44 -11.44
CA ASP A 83 -9.89 -0.78 -11.99
C ASP A 83 -8.39 -0.89 -11.73
N HIS A 84 -7.74 0.19 -11.30
CA HIS A 84 -6.31 0.18 -10.91
C HIS A 84 -6.12 -0.03 -9.41
N LEU A 85 -7.19 -0.26 -8.65
CA LEU A 85 -7.19 -0.42 -7.21
C LEU A 85 -7.66 -1.83 -6.85
N GLU A 86 -6.84 -2.53 -6.06
CA GLU A 86 -7.18 -3.86 -5.55
C GLU A 86 -7.30 -3.81 -4.02
N PRO A 87 -8.43 -4.25 -3.43
CA PRO A 87 -8.52 -4.48 -1.99
C PRO A 87 -7.62 -5.65 -1.59
N VAL A 88 -6.62 -5.37 -0.76
CA VAL A 88 -5.66 -6.36 -0.26
C VAL A 88 -5.49 -6.24 1.24
N THR A 89 -4.88 -7.25 1.86
CA THR A 89 -4.48 -7.14 3.27
C THR A 89 -3.34 -6.13 3.43
N GLN A 90 -3.22 -5.52 4.61
CA GLN A 90 -2.10 -4.63 4.91
C GLN A 90 -0.73 -5.32 4.71
N GLY A 91 -0.63 -6.60 5.07
CA GLY A 91 0.59 -7.39 4.88
C GLY A 91 0.97 -7.52 3.40
N GLU A 92 -0.02 -7.74 2.55
CA GLU A 92 0.18 -7.84 1.11
C GLU A 92 0.57 -6.50 0.48
N ASN A 93 -0.11 -5.40 0.85
CA ASN A 93 0.25 -4.05 0.40
C ASN A 93 1.71 -3.72 0.74
N VAL A 94 2.12 -3.97 1.99
CA VAL A 94 3.51 -3.76 2.45
C VAL A 94 4.49 -4.64 1.68
N ARG A 95 4.17 -5.94 1.51
CA ARG A 95 5.01 -6.90 0.78
C ARG A 95 5.25 -6.45 -0.65
N ARG A 96 4.19 -5.99 -1.33
CA ARG A 96 4.22 -5.53 -2.71
C ARG A 96 4.94 -4.19 -2.87
N GLY A 97 4.97 -3.34 -1.85
CA GLY A 97 5.63 -2.03 -1.84
C GLY A 97 7.16 -2.11 -1.91
N LEU A 98 7.82 -0.99 -2.21
CA LEU A 98 9.28 -0.92 -2.37
C LEU A 98 10.04 -1.38 -1.12
N THR A 99 9.57 -0.97 0.06
CA THR A 99 10.17 -1.38 1.34
C THR A 99 10.04 -2.89 1.57
N GLY A 100 8.90 -3.48 1.23
CA GLY A 100 8.70 -4.93 1.32
C GLY A 100 9.65 -5.70 0.41
N GLN A 101 9.79 -5.24 -0.85
CA GLN A 101 10.71 -5.82 -1.82
C GLN A 101 12.17 -5.73 -1.36
N LYS A 102 12.63 -4.54 -0.94
CA LYS A 102 13.98 -4.36 -0.38
C LYS A 102 14.21 -5.26 0.83
N ASN A 103 13.22 -5.37 1.72
CA ASN A 103 13.31 -6.26 2.87
C ASN A 103 13.31 -7.74 2.49
N ALA A 104 12.65 -8.14 1.41
CA ALA A 104 12.67 -9.52 0.92
C ALA A 104 14.06 -9.90 0.37
N GLN A 105 14.75 -8.96 -0.27
CA GLN A 105 16.10 -9.16 -0.84
C GLN A 105 17.21 -9.27 0.20
N LYS A 106 16.98 -8.85 1.46
CA LYS A 106 18.01 -8.94 2.50
C LYS A 106 18.45 -10.39 2.71
N THR A 107 19.74 -10.63 2.64
CA THR A 107 20.38 -11.94 2.85
C THR A 107 20.83 -12.16 4.29
N ALA A 108 20.85 -11.11 5.13
CA ALA A 108 21.23 -11.19 6.53
C ALA A 108 20.32 -10.34 7.43
N CYS A 109 20.24 -10.73 8.71
CA CYS A 109 19.56 -9.97 9.74
C CYS A 109 20.36 -8.71 10.14
N PRO A 110 19.77 -7.75 10.88
CA PRO A 110 20.47 -6.53 11.32
C PRO A 110 21.73 -6.75 12.16
N ARG A 111 21.93 -7.96 12.72
CA ARG A 111 23.15 -8.36 13.44
C ARG A 111 24.17 -9.12 12.57
N GLY A 112 23.97 -9.19 11.26
CA GLY A 112 24.89 -9.85 10.33
C GLY A 112 24.65 -11.35 10.13
N HIS A 113 23.84 -12.03 10.94
CA HIS A 113 23.56 -13.46 10.71
C HIS A 113 22.80 -13.69 9.40
N ALA A 114 23.27 -14.64 8.58
CA ALA A 114 22.66 -14.99 7.31
C ALA A 114 21.23 -15.53 7.46
N TYR A 115 20.34 -15.17 6.54
CA TYR A 115 19.00 -15.74 6.40
C TYR A 115 19.05 -17.00 5.54
N THR A 116 19.54 -18.10 6.12
CA THR A 116 19.46 -19.46 5.53
C THR A 116 18.18 -20.17 5.99
N GLU A 117 17.85 -21.32 5.41
CA GLU A 117 16.72 -22.14 5.87
C GLU A 117 16.86 -22.53 7.35
N GLN A 118 18.08 -22.87 7.77
CA GLN A 118 18.39 -23.31 9.14
C GLN A 118 18.35 -22.15 10.14
N ASN A 119 18.66 -20.91 9.72
CA ASN A 119 18.69 -19.74 10.60
C ASN A 119 17.47 -18.81 10.46
N THR A 120 16.55 -19.11 9.54
CA THR A 120 15.35 -18.30 9.32
C THR A 120 14.11 -19.00 9.86
N ARG A 121 13.33 -18.28 10.66
CA ARG A 121 11.96 -18.67 11.02
C ARG A 121 11.00 -17.64 10.43
N ARG A 122 9.89 -18.07 9.85
CA ARG A 122 8.82 -17.15 9.42
C ARG A 122 7.69 -17.14 10.44
N ARG A 123 7.29 -15.96 10.90
CA ARG A 123 6.17 -15.76 11.83
C ARG A 123 5.47 -14.46 11.50
N ASN A 124 4.13 -14.49 11.38
CA ASN A 124 3.30 -13.32 11.08
C ASN A 124 3.82 -12.50 9.88
N GLY A 125 4.20 -13.18 8.80
CA GLY A 125 4.76 -12.56 7.59
C GLY A 125 6.17 -11.98 7.72
N ARG A 126 6.84 -12.12 8.88
CA ARG A 126 8.19 -11.59 9.14
C ARG A 126 9.22 -12.72 9.23
N ARG A 127 10.47 -12.42 8.85
CA ARG A 127 11.63 -13.29 9.06
C ARG A 127 12.25 -12.99 10.41
N GLU A 128 12.33 -14.01 11.26
CA GLU A 128 13.04 -13.99 12.53
C GLU A 128 14.37 -14.75 12.37
N CYS A 129 15.45 -14.16 12.88
CA CYS A 129 16.76 -14.82 12.94
C CYS A 129 16.81 -15.73 14.18
N ARG A 130 16.98 -17.04 13.96
CA ARG A 130 17.02 -18.05 15.03
C ARG A 130 18.23 -17.84 15.95
N ALA A 131 19.40 -17.50 15.42
CA ALA A 131 20.57 -17.13 16.23
C ALA A 131 20.27 -15.95 17.17
N CYS A 132 19.65 -14.87 16.66
CA CYS A 132 19.24 -13.73 17.50
C CYS A 132 18.22 -14.11 18.59
N ILE A 133 17.31 -15.05 18.32
CA ILE A 133 16.36 -15.55 19.31
C ILE A 133 17.10 -16.30 20.42
N LYS A 134 18.01 -17.21 20.06
CA LYS A 134 18.82 -17.98 21.00
C LYS A 134 19.64 -17.08 21.93
N MET A 135 20.34 -16.08 21.36
CA MET A 135 21.15 -15.12 22.13
C MET A 135 20.32 -14.37 23.18
N ARG A 136 19.14 -13.87 22.80
CA ARG A 136 18.24 -13.18 23.76
C ARG A 136 17.71 -14.12 24.83
N GLY A 137 17.49 -15.39 24.50
CA GLY A 137 17.12 -16.40 25.49
C GLY A 137 18.22 -16.54 26.53
N GLN A 138 19.45 -16.79 26.10
CA GLN A 138 20.61 -16.99 26.99
C GLN A 138 20.86 -15.80 27.92
N GLN A 139 20.73 -14.57 27.43
CA GLN A 139 20.88 -13.35 28.25
C GLN A 139 19.85 -13.23 29.38
N ARG A 140 18.64 -13.79 29.22
CA ARG A 140 17.57 -13.71 30.23
C ARG A 140 17.72 -14.72 31.37
N TRP A 141 18.54 -15.76 31.20
CA TRP A 141 18.83 -16.78 32.23
C TRP A 141 20.15 -16.52 32.96
N ALA A 142 20.93 -15.54 32.51
CA ALA A 142 22.21 -15.14 33.08
C ALA A 142 22.12 -13.89 33.98
N ALA A 143 20.91 -13.34 34.15
CA ALA A 143 20.57 -12.20 35.03
C ALA A 143 19.53 -12.66 36.05
#